data_AF-A0A2D5MLP3-F1
#
_entry.id   AF-A0A2D5MLP3-F1
#
_cell.length_a   1.000
_cell.length_b   1.000
_cell.length_c   1.000
_cell.angle_alpha   90.00
_cell.angle_beta   90.00
_cell.angle_gamma   90.00
#
_symmetry.space_group_name_H-M   'P 1'
#
loop_
_entity.id
_entity.type
_entity.pdbx_description
1 polymer ?
#
loop_
_entity_poly.entity_id
_entity_poly.type
_entity_poly.pdbx_seq_one_letter_code
_entity_poly.pdbx_strand_id
1 'polypeptide(L)'
;MYRIWVISWIFLTCVLARRRRSLQTKSLPDAQRQLPNCNNCYAVVAYDVLKYHNPKLNITVDSLMRDSHQTCAGGSVTKILNLFMTSIVTTANLPKLIRLLKKGPLVISSEKGHLVTAISATEHGVLVRDPRDANTKVLQHKTFFDYVAYVTP
;
A
#
# COMPACT_ATOMS: atom_id res chain seq x y z
N MET A 1 25.87 -44.41 -11.36
CA MET A 1 26.13 -42.99 -11.65
C MET A 1 24.85 -42.12 -11.45
N TYR A 2 24.22 -42.16 -10.27
CA TYR A 2 22.96 -41.43 -9.98
C TYR A 2 23.08 -40.33 -8.91
N ARG A 3 24.20 -40.26 -8.19
CA ARG A 3 24.36 -39.36 -7.03
C ARG A 3 24.51 -37.88 -7.38
N ILE A 4 25.03 -37.56 -8.57
CA ILE A 4 25.30 -36.16 -8.97
C ILE A 4 24.00 -35.43 -9.36
N TRP A 5 23.02 -36.14 -9.94
CA TRP A 5 21.74 -35.57 -10.35
C TRP A 5 20.85 -35.15 -9.17
N VAL A 6 20.91 -35.89 -8.07
CA VAL A 6 20.13 -35.60 -6.84
C VAL A 6 20.59 -34.29 -6.21
N ILE A 7 21.90 -34.02 -6.20
CA ILE A 7 22.47 -32.80 -5.62
C ILE A 7 22.02 -31.58 -6.45
N SER A 8 22.09 -31.65 -7.78
CA SER A 8 21.65 -30.56 -8.66
C SER A 8 20.16 -30.23 -8.50
N TRP A 9 19.30 -31.23 -8.29
CA TRP A 9 17.87 -31.04 -8.04
C TRP A 9 17.58 -30.41 -6.67
N ILE A 10 18.33 -30.77 -5.63
CA ILE A 10 18.21 -30.17 -4.29
C ILE A 10 18.64 -28.69 -4.33
N PHE A 11 19.72 -28.36 -5.05
CA PHE A 11 20.12 -26.95 -5.22
C PHE A 11 19.10 -26.14 -6.03
N LEU A 12 18.55 -26.71 -7.11
CA LEU A 12 17.53 -26.04 -7.93
C LEU A 12 16.24 -25.77 -7.13
N THR A 13 15.77 -26.75 -6.36
CA THR A 13 14.58 -26.59 -5.50
C THR A 13 14.82 -25.60 -4.36
N CYS A 14 16.01 -25.59 -3.74
CA CYS A 14 16.39 -24.62 -2.71
C CYS A 14 16.48 -23.18 -3.25
N VAL A 15 17.01 -22.97 -4.46
CA VAL A 15 17.06 -21.63 -5.09
C VAL A 15 15.66 -21.15 -5.45
N LEU A 16 14.82 -22.00 -6.02
CA LEU A 16 13.43 -21.68 -6.32
C LEU A 16 12.60 -21.44 -5.04
N ALA A 17 12.84 -22.20 -3.97
CA ALA A 17 12.20 -22.01 -2.67
C ALA A 17 12.66 -20.73 -1.97
N ARG A 18 13.95 -20.35 -2.03
CA ARG A 18 14.44 -19.06 -1.53
C ARG A 18 13.88 -17.89 -2.33
N ARG A 19 13.80 -18.01 -3.66
CA ARG A 19 13.19 -16.97 -4.52
C ARG A 19 11.68 -16.85 -4.27
N ARG A 20 10.98 -17.97 -4.03
CA ARG A 20 9.57 -17.98 -3.59
C ARG A 20 9.38 -17.43 -2.17
N ARG A 21 10.31 -17.68 -1.23
CA ARG A 21 10.28 -17.06 0.11
C ARG A 21 10.53 -15.55 0.06
N SER A 22 11.36 -15.06 -0.87
CA SER A 22 11.45 -13.62 -1.13
C SER A 22 10.16 -13.02 -1.71
N LEU A 23 9.27 -13.86 -2.24
CA LEU A 23 7.93 -13.51 -2.73
C LEU A 23 6.81 -13.78 -1.68
N GLN A 24 7.12 -14.46 -0.57
CA GLN A 24 6.27 -14.65 0.62
C GLN A 24 6.70 -13.63 1.67
N THR A 25 5.98 -12.59 2.04
CA THR A 25 4.62 -12.13 1.80
C THR A 25 4.81 -10.63 1.92
N LYS A 26 4.54 -9.85 0.86
CA LYS A 26 4.43 -8.39 1.05
C LYS A 26 3.22 -8.21 1.97
N SER A 27 3.49 -8.03 3.26
CA SER A 27 2.49 -7.66 4.24
C SER A 27 2.45 -6.15 4.31
N LEU A 28 1.29 -5.61 4.66
CA LEU A 28 1.23 -4.21 5.07
C LEU A 28 2.15 -4.01 6.29
N PRO A 29 2.75 -2.83 6.43
CA PRO A 29 3.47 -2.48 7.64
C PRO A 29 2.50 -2.42 8.83
N ASP A 30 3.09 -2.35 10.03
CA ASP A 30 2.34 -2.10 11.26
C ASP A 30 1.49 -0.84 11.11
N ALA A 31 0.22 -0.96 11.49
CA ALA A 31 -0.76 0.08 11.28
C ALA A 31 -0.38 1.35 12.05
N GLN A 32 -0.23 2.45 11.32
CA GLN A 32 0.08 3.76 11.90
C GLN A 32 -1.21 4.57 12.05
N ARG A 33 -1.31 5.32 13.15
CA ARG A 33 -2.39 6.29 13.36
C ARG A 33 -1.95 7.66 12.87
N GLN A 34 -2.91 8.45 12.40
CA GLN A 34 -2.71 9.88 12.22
C GLN A 34 -2.35 10.53 13.56
N LEU A 35 -1.56 11.61 13.50
CA LEU A 35 -1.14 12.31 14.71
C LEU A 35 -2.35 13.01 15.37
N PRO A 36 -2.40 13.10 16.71
CA PRO A 36 -3.45 13.85 17.39
C PRO A 36 -3.49 15.30 16.88
N ASN A 37 -4.69 15.81 16.60
CA ASN A 37 -4.92 17.18 16.10
C ASN A 37 -4.17 17.53 14.80
N CYS A 38 -3.89 16.53 13.94
CA CYS A 38 -3.18 16.72 12.68
C CYS A 38 -3.90 16.01 11.53
N ASN A 39 -4.17 16.72 10.43
CA ASN A 39 -4.82 16.15 9.24
C ASN A 39 -3.79 15.46 8.32
N ASN A 40 -3.02 14.50 8.85
CA ASN A 40 -1.95 13.82 8.12
C ASN A 40 -2.31 12.43 7.57
N CYS A 41 -3.60 12.16 7.33
CA CYS A 41 -4.07 10.93 6.69
C CYS A 41 -3.31 10.65 5.37
N TYR A 42 -2.98 11.68 4.59
CA TYR A 42 -2.21 11.60 3.35
C TYR A 42 -0.80 11.00 3.55
N ALA A 43 -0.14 11.27 4.66
CA ALA A 43 1.20 10.76 4.97
C ALA A 43 1.14 9.33 5.51
N VAL A 44 0.12 9.01 6.32
CA VAL A 44 -0.09 7.66 6.84
C VAL A 44 -0.40 6.67 5.72
N VAL A 45 -1.30 7.02 4.80
CA VAL A 45 -1.63 6.13 3.67
C VAL A 45 -0.47 6.05 2.66
N ALA A 46 0.34 7.11 2.51
CA ALA A 46 1.56 7.05 1.71
C ALA A 46 2.58 6.08 2.33
N TYR A 47 2.74 6.12 3.64
CA TYR A 47 3.61 5.22 4.39
C TYR A 47 3.23 3.76 4.15
N ASP A 48 1.94 3.41 4.27
CA ASP A 48 1.44 2.05 4.03
C ASP A 48 1.82 1.53 2.63
N VAL A 49 1.56 2.34 1.59
CA VAL A 49 1.86 1.97 0.20
C VAL A 49 3.37 1.86 -0.03
N LEU A 50 4.16 2.83 0.41
CA LEU A 50 5.61 2.83 0.19
C LEU A 50 6.29 1.66 0.90
N LYS A 51 5.95 1.39 2.16
CA LYS A 51 6.50 0.26 2.92
C LYS A 51 6.07 -1.09 2.35
N TYR A 52 4.84 -1.20 1.84
CA TYR A 52 4.42 -2.43 1.17
C TYR A 52 5.26 -2.69 -0.10
N HIS A 53 5.48 -1.66 -0.91
CA HIS A 53 6.22 -1.82 -2.16
C HIS A 53 7.74 -1.94 -1.94
N ASN A 54 8.29 -1.25 -0.95
CA ASN A 54 9.70 -1.28 -0.57
C ASN A 54 9.88 -1.33 0.97
N PRO A 55 9.83 -2.54 1.58
CA PRO A 55 9.88 -2.72 3.05
C PRO A 55 11.17 -2.20 3.71
N LYS A 56 12.26 -2.07 2.95
CA LYS A 56 13.56 -1.63 3.45
C LYS A 56 13.71 -0.11 3.51
N LEU A 57 12.73 0.67 3.01
CA LEU A 57 12.75 2.12 3.12
C LEU A 57 12.80 2.55 4.60
N ASN A 58 13.80 3.33 4.98
CA ASN A 58 13.87 3.90 6.32
C ASN A 58 13.11 5.23 6.38
N ILE A 59 11.79 5.13 6.52
CA ILE A 59 10.86 6.27 6.54
C ILE A 59 9.91 6.15 7.73
N THR A 60 9.47 7.29 8.26
CA THR A 60 8.39 7.42 9.26
C THR A 60 7.33 8.38 8.72
N VAL A 61 6.14 8.41 9.31
CA VAL A 61 5.09 9.38 8.91
C VAL A 61 5.62 10.82 9.01
N ASP A 62 6.35 11.13 10.09
CA ASP A 62 6.96 12.45 10.31
C ASP A 62 8.02 12.80 9.26
N SER A 63 8.87 11.84 8.89
CA SER A 63 9.89 12.08 7.87
C SER A 63 9.24 12.35 6.52
N LEU A 64 8.20 11.61 6.15
CA LEU A 64 7.46 11.84 4.90
C LEU A 64 6.83 13.23 4.85
N MET A 65 6.25 13.70 5.95
CA MET A 65 5.70 15.06 6.02
C MET A 65 6.79 16.12 5.88
N ARG A 66 7.91 15.96 6.58
CA ARG A 66 9.04 16.88 6.54
C ARG A 66 9.69 16.96 5.15
N ASP A 67 10.02 15.81 4.58
CA ASP A 67 10.73 15.70 3.30
C ASP A 67 9.87 16.19 2.14
N SER A 68 8.55 16.06 2.24
CA SER A 68 7.62 16.58 1.24
C SER A 68 7.17 18.03 1.50
N HIS A 69 7.67 18.67 2.56
CA HIS A 69 7.26 20.01 2.99
C HIS A 69 5.73 20.15 3.16
N GLN A 70 5.12 19.20 3.86
CA GLN A 70 3.69 19.18 4.12
C GLN A 70 3.39 19.27 5.62
N THR A 71 2.24 19.84 5.95
CA THR A 71 1.91 20.22 7.32
C THR A 71 0.66 19.49 7.81
N CYS A 72 0.28 19.75 9.06
CA CYS A 72 -0.95 19.24 9.66
C CYS A 72 -2.24 19.85 9.09
N ALA A 73 -2.15 20.84 8.18
CA ALA A 73 -3.30 21.47 7.55
C ALA A 73 -3.89 20.65 6.39
N GLY A 74 -3.36 19.44 6.13
CA GLY A 74 -3.70 18.62 4.99
C GLY A 74 -2.57 18.59 3.97
N GLY A 75 -2.70 17.71 2.98
CA GLY A 75 -1.61 17.44 2.07
C GLY A 75 -1.97 16.56 0.87
N SER A 76 -1.04 16.45 -0.05
CA SER A 76 -1.07 15.62 -1.23
C SER A 76 -0.26 14.34 -1.02
N VAL A 77 -0.94 13.20 -1.08
CA VAL A 77 -0.28 11.89 -1.05
C VAL A 77 0.63 11.68 -2.26
N THR A 78 0.27 12.21 -3.44
CA THR A 78 1.09 12.04 -4.66
C THR A 78 2.41 12.77 -4.57
N LYS A 79 2.43 13.93 -3.90
CA LYS A 79 3.68 14.64 -3.62
C LYS A 79 4.63 13.79 -2.78
N ILE A 80 4.12 13.01 -1.81
CA ILE A 80 4.94 12.09 -1.02
C ILE A 80 5.37 10.89 -1.88
N LEU A 81 4.42 10.22 -2.53
CA LEU A 81 4.72 9.00 -3.30
C LEU A 81 5.80 9.27 -4.35
N ASN A 82 5.69 10.38 -5.10
CA ASN A 82 6.62 10.76 -6.17
C ASN A 82 8.05 11.09 -5.70
N LEU A 83 8.29 11.29 -4.39
CA LEU A 83 9.67 11.39 -3.87
C LEU A 83 10.41 10.05 -3.93
N PHE A 84 9.68 8.93 -3.91
CA PHE A 84 10.24 7.59 -3.79
C PHE A 84 9.89 6.68 -4.98
N MET A 85 8.71 6.84 -5.56
CA MET A 85 8.19 6.01 -6.65
C MET A 85 7.22 6.79 -7.54
N THR A 86 7.18 6.49 -8.83
CA THR A 86 6.20 7.10 -9.73
C THR A 86 4.78 6.70 -9.33
N SER A 87 3.94 7.69 -9.02
CA SER A 87 2.53 7.50 -8.68
C SER A 87 1.61 7.91 -9.83
N ILE A 88 0.49 7.20 -9.96
CA ILE A 88 -0.58 7.50 -10.91
C ILE A 88 -1.85 7.81 -10.12
N VAL A 89 -2.51 8.91 -10.49
CA VAL A 89 -3.83 9.30 -9.97
C VAL A 89 -4.89 8.99 -11.01
N THR A 90 -5.98 8.39 -10.58
CA THR A 90 -7.12 8.06 -11.44
C THR A 90 -8.40 7.96 -10.62
N THR A 91 -9.52 7.75 -11.29
CA THR A 91 -10.79 7.30 -10.69
C THR A 91 -10.96 5.80 -10.92
N ALA A 92 -11.74 5.13 -10.09
CA ALA A 92 -12.05 3.71 -10.31
C ALA A 92 -13.47 3.34 -9.89
N ASN A 93 -14.11 2.50 -10.70
CA ASN A 93 -15.21 1.67 -10.23
C ASN A 93 -14.67 0.42 -9.54
N LEU A 94 -15.54 -0.32 -8.85
CA LEU A 94 -15.16 -1.52 -8.09
C LEU A 94 -14.39 -2.57 -8.94
N PRO A 95 -14.81 -2.93 -10.18
CA PRO A 95 -14.04 -3.86 -11.00
C PRO A 95 -12.62 -3.37 -11.35
N LYS A 96 -12.46 -2.08 -11.69
CA LYS A 96 -11.13 -1.49 -11.94
C LYS A 96 -10.30 -1.50 -10.66
N LEU A 97 -10.90 -1.17 -9.52
CA LEU A 97 -10.22 -1.16 -8.22
C LEU A 97 -9.71 -2.57 -7.84
N ILE A 98 -10.54 -3.61 -8.01
CA ILE A 98 -10.15 -5.01 -7.80
C ILE A 98 -8.92 -5.36 -8.65
N ARG A 99 -8.88 -4.94 -9.92
CA ARG A 99 -7.71 -5.18 -10.80
C ARG A 99 -6.46 -4.45 -10.33
N LEU A 100 -6.59 -3.21 -9.87
CA LEU A 100 -5.46 -2.42 -9.35
C LEU A 100 -4.90 -3.02 -8.06
N LEU A 101 -5.78 -3.46 -7.14
CA LEU A 101 -5.41 -4.05 -5.86
C LEU A 101 -4.64 -5.37 -5.97
N LYS A 102 -4.71 -6.06 -7.12
CA LYS A 102 -3.84 -7.21 -7.41
C LYS A 102 -2.35 -6.86 -7.42
N LYS A 103 -1.99 -5.57 -7.62
CA LYS A 103 -0.61 -5.09 -7.65
C LYS A 103 -0.09 -4.68 -6.26
N GLY A 104 -0.99 -4.46 -5.31
CA GLY A 104 -0.66 -3.96 -3.97
C GLY A 104 -1.75 -3.03 -3.43
N PRO A 105 -1.58 -2.55 -2.19
CA PRO A 105 -2.46 -1.58 -1.59
C PRO A 105 -2.36 -0.25 -2.36
N LEU A 106 -3.45 0.49 -2.35
CA LEU A 106 -3.56 1.78 -3.01
C LEU A 106 -4.29 2.76 -2.11
N VAL A 107 -4.15 4.04 -2.39
CA VAL A 107 -4.79 5.11 -1.65
C VAL A 107 -6.13 5.42 -2.31
N ILE A 108 -7.20 5.48 -1.53
CA ILE A 108 -8.51 5.93 -2.00
C ILE A 108 -9.09 7.02 -1.13
N SER A 109 -9.96 7.84 -1.72
CA SER A 109 -10.84 8.72 -0.93
C SER A 109 -12.05 7.96 -0.42
N SER A 110 -12.19 7.84 0.90
CA SER A 110 -13.39 7.27 1.52
C SER A 110 -14.53 8.29 1.54
N GLU A 111 -14.20 9.53 1.89
CA GLU A 111 -15.11 10.69 2.00
C GLU A 111 -14.34 11.99 1.69
N LYS A 112 -15.05 13.11 1.58
CA LYS A 112 -14.44 14.39 1.20
C LYS A 112 -13.32 14.77 2.17
N GLY A 113 -12.09 14.89 1.65
CA GLY A 113 -10.91 15.28 2.43
C GLY A 113 -10.31 14.18 3.31
N HIS A 114 -10.77 12.92 3.22
CA HIS A 114 -10.21 11.81 3.98
C HIS A 114 -9.70 10.68 3.08
N LEU A 115 -8.46 10.29 3.29
CA LEU A 115 -7.79 9.23 2.54
C LEU A 115 -7.62 7.99 3.42
N VAL A 116 -7.83 6.82 2.82
CA VAL A 116 -7.65 5.52 3.46
C VAL A 116 -6.82 4.60 2.56
N THR A 117 -6.15 3.63 3.17
CA THR A 117 -5.39 2.61 2.45
C THR A 117 -6.34 1.48 2.08
N ALA A 118 -6.63 1.28 0.80
CA ALA A 118 -7.35 0.10 0.32
C ALA A 118 -6.39 -1.09 0.23
N ILE A 119 -6.80 -2.21 0.82
CA ILE A 119 -5.97 -3.41 0.97
C ILE A 119 -6.42 -4.49 0.00
N SER A 120 -7.73 -4.74 -0.05
CA SER A 120 -8.35 -5.71 -0.93
C SER A 120 -9.78 -5.29 -1.24
N ALA A 121 -10.33 -5.80 -2.34
CA ALA A 121 -11.70 -5.53 -2.73
C ALA A 121 -12.35 -6.82 -3.24
N THR A 122 -13.64 -6.93 -2.96
CA THR A 122 -14.52 -8.00 -3.42
C THR A 122 -15.80 -7.37 -3.97
N GLU A 123 -16.72 -8.17 -4.49
CA GLU A 123 -18.04 -7.70 -4.91
C GLU A 123 -18.86 -7.11 -3.77
N HIS A 124 -18.56 -7.50 -2.52
CA HIS A 124 -19.27 -7.05 -1.33
C HIS A 124 -18.72 -5.74 -0.73
N GLY A 125 -17.57 -5.25 -1.23
CA GLY A 125 -16.98 -4.00 -0.77
C GLY A 125 -15.46 -4.00 -0.76
N VAL A 126 -14.91 -2.94 -0.19
CA VAL A 126 -13.46 -2.70 -0.15
C VAL A 126 -12.98 -2.74 1.30
N LEU A 127 -12.02 -3.62 1.58
CA LEU A 127 -11.31 -3.65 2.85
C LEU A 127 -10.29 -2.52 2.86
N VAL A 128 -10.45 -1.60 3.81
CA VAL A 128 -9.59 -0.43 3.96
C VAL A 128 -9.01 -0.38 5.36
N ARG A 129 -7.83 0.21 5.52
CA ARG A 129 -7.29 0.65 6.81
C ARG A 129 -7.49 2.15 6.93
N ASP A 130 -8.17 2.58 7.99
CA ASP A 130 -8.40 4.00 8.24
C ASP A 130 -7.30 4.57 9.14
N PRO A 131 -6.61 5.64 8.75
CA PRO A 131 -5.58 6.25 9.57
C PRO A 131 -6.12 6.90 10.86
N ARG A 132 -7.43 7.15 10.99
CA ARG A 132 -8.03 7.71 12.23
C ARG A 132 -7.87 6.79 13.43
N ASP A 133 -8.09 5.49 13.24
CA ASP A 133 -8.10 4.49 14.31
C ASP A 133 -7.04 3.39 14.10
N ALA A 134 -6.39 3.37 12.93
CA ALA A 134 -5.47 2.32 12.47
C ALA A 134 -6.12 0.93 12.35
N ASN A 135 -7.46 0.88 12.32
CA ASN A 135 -8.20 -0.37 12.18
C ASN A 135 -8.58 -0.61 10.73
N THR A 136 -8.83 -1.88 10.41
CA THR A 136 -9.40 -2.27 9.12
C THR A 136 -10.91 -2.30 9.18
N LYS A 137 -11.56 -1.72 8.17
CA LYS A 137 -13.02 -1.74 8.01
C LYS A 137 -13.41 -2.01 6.56
N VAL A 138 -14.66 -2.40 6.33
CA VAL A 138 -15.19 -2.62 4.99
C VAL A 138 -16.05 -1.43 4.58
N LEU A 139 -15.71 -0.79 3.47
CA LEU A 139 -16.58 0.19 2.83
C LEU A 139 -17.63 -0.58 2.02
N GLN A 140 -18.78 -0.82 2.62
CA GLN A 140 -19.93 -1.44 1.98
C GLN A 140 -20.66 -0.41 1.10
N HIS A 141 -21.24 -0.87 -0.01
CA HIS A 141 -22.10 -0.08 -0.92
C HIS A 141 -21.43 1.06 -1.73
N LYS A 142 -20.11 1.31 -1.58
CA LYS A 142 -19.39 2.27 -2.44
C LYS A 142 -18.85 1.58 -3.70
N THR A 143 -19.43 1.90 -4.85
CA THR A 143 -19.07 1.28 -6.14
C THR A 143 -18.13 2.13 -7.01
N PHE A 144 -17.98 3.41 -6.69
CA PHE A 144 -17.13 4.36 -7.41
C PHE A 144 -16.26 5.18 -6.46
N PHE A 145 -15.03 5.46 -6.90
CA PHE A 145 -13.99 6.16 -6.15
C PHE A 145 -13.42 7.28 -7.02
N ASP A 146 -13.69 8.52 -6.61
CA ASP A 146 -13.28 9.75 -7.32
C ASP A 146 -11.78 10.04 -7.22
N TYR A 147 -11.11 9.39 -6.27
CA TYR A 147 -9.67 9.53 -6.08
C TYR A 147 -9.07 8.17 -5.74
N VAL A 148 -8.19 7.72 -6.61
CA VAL A 148 -7.37 6.53 -6.45
C VAL A 148 -5.94 6.88 -6.83
N ALA A 149 -5.00 6.69 -5.90
CA ALA A 149 -3.58 6.86 -6.15
C ALA A 149 -2.84 5.55 -5.87
N TYR A 150 -1.97 5.14 -6.79
CA TYR A 150 -1.17 3.92 -6.65
C TYR A 150 0.22 4.13 -7.26
N VAL A 151 1.18 3.30 -6.86
CA VAL A 151 2.54 3.33 -7.40
C VAL A 151 2.71 2.27 -8.48
N THR A 152 3.51 2.59 -9.49
CA THR A 152 3.99 1.59 -10.45
C THR A 152 5.29 0.98 -9.91
N PRO A 153 5.37 -0.36 -9.75
CA PRO A 153 6.60 -1.03 -9.35
C PRO A 153 7.69 -0.93 -10.43
#